data_AF-A0A3Q0KE02-F1
#
_entry.id   AF-A0A3Q0KE02-F1
#
_cell.length_a   1.000
_cell.length_b   1.000
_cell.length_c   1.000
_cell.angle_alpha   90.00
_cell.angle_beta   90.00
_cell.angle_gamma   90.00
#
_symmetry.space_group_name_H-M   'P 1'
#
loop_
_entity.id
_entity.type
_entity.pdbx_description
1 polymer ?
#
loop_
_entity_poly.entity_id
_entity_poly.type
_entity_poly.pdbx_seq_one_letter_code
_entity_poly.pdbx_strand_id
1 'polypeptide(L)'
;MASNCMRRVLLPIDGSEHSKRAVNWYLTEFSRPDDFAYFFHVVEAHYSKSTANESYDHGKELNTNLDKNIKMYSELGKILGDKLHDDLKNSNIQMEYVMQIGNKPGELIINVAKERSVDVILIGNRGLGAFRRTFLGSVSEYILHHCNVPFIIIPPSISL
;
A
#
# COMPACT_ATOMS: atom_id res chain seq x y z
N MET A 1 1.89 0.17 -35.31
CA MET A 1 2.59 0.92 -34.26
C MET A 1 1.97 0.50 -32.95
N ALA A 2 2.71 -0.06 -32.00
CA ALA A 2 2.19 -0.17 -30.64
C ALA A 2 1.90 1.27 -30.20
N SER A 3 0.64 1.60 -29.94
CA SER A 3 0.29 2.85 -29.28
C SER A 3 1.14 2.93 -28.02
N ASN A 4 1.97 3.95 -27.90
CA ASN A 4 2.85 4.21 -26.76
C ASN A 4 2.04 4.62 -25.50
N CYS A 5 0.98 3.87 -25.22
CA CYS A 5 0.08 4.13 -24.12
C CYS A 5 0.71 3.54 -22.88
N MET A 6 1.36 4.41 -22.11
CA MET A 6 1.98 4.11 -20.83
C MET A 6 1.05 3.25 -19.96
N ARG A 7 1.51 2.07 -19.55
CA ARG A 7 0.75 1.18 -18.67
C ARG A 7 0.90 1.63 -17.23
N ARG A 8 -0.21 1.91 -16.55
CA ARG A 8 -0.24 2.38 -15.16
C ARG A 8 -0.39 1.19 -14.22
N VAL A 9 0.61 0.95 -13.38
CA VAL A 9 0.63 -0.15 -12.43
C VAL A 9 0.50 0.41 -11.02
N LEU A 10 -0.42 -0.10 -10.20
CA LEU A 10 -0.54 0.27 -8.80
C LEU A 10 -0.03 -0.85 -7.90
N LEU A 11 0.94 -0.53 -7.05
CA LEU A 11 1.48 -1.41 -6.03
C LEU A 11 1.19 -0.85 -4.64
N PRO A 12 0.16 -1.35 -3.94
CA PRO A 12 -0.02 -1.04 -2.53
C PRO A 12 1.12 -1.62 -1.70
N ILE A 13 1.74 -0.79 -0.86
CA ILE A 13 2.89 -1.18 -0.03
C ILE A 13 2.72 -0.76 1.43
N ASP A 14 3.28 -1.56 2.34
CA ASP A 14 3.16 -1.36 3.80
C ASP A 14 4.46 -1.68 4.58
N GLY A 15 5.56 -1.93 3.86
CA GLY A 15 6.84 -2.28 4.47
C GLY A 15 6.96 -3.74 4.95
N SER A 16 5.91 -4.55 4.84
CA SER A 16 5.95 -5.98 5.15
C SER A 16 6.82 -6.75 4.15
N GLU A 17 7.32 -7.92 4.55
CA GLU A 17 8.06 -8.83 3.65
C GLU A 17 7.20 -9.30 2.46
N HIS A 18 5.88 -9.41 2.66
CA HIS A 18 4.97 -9.77 1.58
C HIS A 18 4.85 -8.66 0.52
N SER A 19 4.80 -7.41 0.97
CA SER A 19 4.83 -6.24 0.09
C SER A 19 6.16 -6.13 -0.65
N LYS A 20 7.30 -6.23 0.05
CA LYS A 20 8.64 -6.20 -0.57
C LYS A 20 8.81 -7.28 -1.64
N ARG A 21 8.35 -8.50 -1.35
CA ARG A 21 8.36 -9.60 -2.32
C ARG A 21 7.50 -9.30 -3.55
N ALA A 22 6.33 -8.69 -3.39
CA ALA A 22 5.48 -8.29 -4.51
C ALA A 22 6.17 -7.21 -5.37
N VAL A 23 6.82 -6.23 -4.74
CA VAL A 23 7.65 -5.23 -5.43
C VAL A 23 8.77 -5.91 -6.21
N ASN A 24 9.55 -6.79 -5.58
CA ASN A 24 10.65 -7.49 -6.25
C ASN A 24 10.16 -8.32 -7.44
N TRP A 25 9.08 -9.07 -7.28
CA TRP A 25 8.49 -9.86 -8.37
C TRP A 25 8.00 -8.98 -9.52
N TYR A 26 7.40 -7.83 -9.20
CA TYR A 26 7.03 -6.86 -10.23
C TYR A 26 8.26 -6.42 -11.04
N LEU A 27 9.33 -6.02 -10.36
CA LEU A 27 10.54 -5.52 -11.01
C LEU A 27 11.20 -6.59 -11.88
N THR A 28 11.29 -7.85 -11.41
CA THR A 28 12.02 -8.90 -12.12
C THR A 28 11.20 -9.62 -13.19
N GLU A 29 9.90 -9.82 -12.97
CA GLU A 29 9.10 -10.72 -13.81
C GLU A 29 7.99 -10.04 -14.63
N PHE A 30 7.50 -8.86 -14.19
CA PHE A 30 6.28 -8.27 -14.76
C PHE A 30 6.44 -6.88 -15.37
N SER A 31 7.45 -6.15 -14.93
CA SER A 31 7.69 -4.79 -15.35
C SER A 31 7.95 -4.69 -16.86
N ARG A 32 7.55 -3.57 -17.44
CA ARG A 32 7.79 -3.23 -18.84
C ARG A 32 8.42 -1.85 -18.98
N PRO A 33 9.16 -1.58 -20.07
CA PRO A 33 9.77 -0.26 -20.29
C PRO A 33 8.77 0.91 -20.35
N ASP A 34 7.51 0.64 -20.70
CA ASP A 34 6.42 1.61 -20.81
C ASP A 34 5.54 1.71 -19.54
N ASP A 35 5.98 1.11 -18.43
CA ASP A 35 5.27 1.19 -17.16
C ASP A 35 5.47 2.54 -16.45
N PHE A 36 4.38 3.03 -15.86
CA PHE A 36 4.40 4.01 -14.78
C PHE A 36 3.85 3.35 -13.51
N ALA A 37 4.71 3.16 -12.52
CA ALA A 37 4.39 2.47 -11.27
C ALA A 37 4.04 3.44 -10.14
N TYR A 38 2.82 3.32 -9.61
CA TYR A 38 2.40 3.97 -8.38
C TYR A 38 2.67 3.04 -7.20
N PHE A 39 3.58 3.42 -6.30
CA PHE A 39 3.79 2.73 -5.04
C PHE A 39 2.98 3.45 -3.96
N PHE A 40 1.85 2.86 -3.57
CA PHE A 40 0.86 3.51 -2.72
C PHE A 40 0.90 2.98 -1.29
N HIS A 41 1.22 3.85 -0.34
CA HIS A 41 1.26 3.53 1.07
C HIS A 41 0.13 4.20 1.83
N VAL A 42 -0.63 3.41 2.58
CA VAL A 42 -1.66 3.93 3.49
C VAL A 42 -1.12 3.97 4.90
N VAL A 43 -1.04 5.17 5.46
CA VAL A 43 -0.69 5.40 6.85
C VAL A 43 -1.95 5.25 7.70
N GLU A 44 -2.08 4.09 8.34
CA GLU A 44 -3.15 3.83 9.30
C GLU A 44 -2.83 4.51 10.63
N ALA A 45 -3.39 5.69 10.83
CA ALA A 45 -3.43 6.30 12.14
C ALA A 45 -4.38 5.48 13.02
N HIS A 46 -3.84 4.69 13.94
CA HIS A 46 -4.64 4.05 14.97
C HIS A 46 -5.29 5.13 15.83
N TYR A 47 -6.52 5.51 15.49
CA TYR A 47 -7.43 6.13 16.45
C TYR A 47 -7.55 5.11 17.58
N SER A 48 -6.98 5.42 18.74
CA SER A 48 -7.39 4.76 19.96
C SER A 48 -8.91 4.90 20.01
N LYS A 49 -9.64 3.82 19.67
CA LYS A 49 -11.04 3.67 20.03
C LYS A 49 -11.09 3.36 21.53
N SER A 50 -10.51 4.23 22.35
CA SER A 50 -10.90 4.32 23.74
C SER A 50 -12.32 4.85 23.69
N THR A 51 -13.26 3.91 23.85
CA THR A 51 -14.56 4.11 24.50
C THR A 51 -15.01 5.57 24.56
N ALA A 52 -15.97 5.92 23.71
CA ALA A 52 -16.64 7.22 23.65
C ALA A 52 -17.39 7.64 24.94
N ASN A 53 -17.08 7.04 26.08
CA ASN A 53 -17.59 7.41 27.39
C ASN A 53 -16.37 7.67 28.28
N GLU A 54 -15.94 8.93 28.38
CA GLU A 54 -15.52 9.60 29.63
C GLU A 54 -14.77 10.92 29.34
N SER A 55 -15.46 12.02 29.67
CA SER A 55 -14.93 13.29 30.21
C SER A 55 -14.06 14.23 29.35
N TYR A 56 -14.61 15.45 29.18
CA TYR A 56 -14.11 16.59 28.39
C TYR A 56 -12.67 17.06 28.67
N ASP A 57 -12.02 16.65 29.77
CA ASP A 57 -10.66 17.10 30.13
C ASP A 57 -9.54 16.25 29.47
N HIS A 58 -9.84 15.01 29.08
CA HIS A 58 -8.89 14.15 28.35
C HIS A 58 -8.78 14.48 26.85
N GLY A 59 -9.66 15.34 26.31
CA GLY A 59 -9.69 15.64 24.88
C GLY A 59 -8.40 16.27 24.34
N LYS A 60 -7.75 17.15 25.11
CA LYS A 60 -6.47 17.76 24.70
C LYS A 60 -5.35 16.73 24.66
N GLU A 61 -5.22 15.90 25.69
CA GLU A 61 -4.17 14.89 25.76
C GLU A 61 -4.37 13.81 24.69
N LEU A 62 -5.61 13.35 24.49
CA LEU A 62 -5.97 12.43 23.40
C LEU A 62 -5.61 13.02 22.03
N ASN A 63 -5.97 14.28 21.75
CA ASN A 63 -5.59 14.94 20.50
C ASN A 63 -4.07 14.99 20.32
N THR A 64 -3.31 15.37 21.37
CA THR A 64 -1.85 15.41 21.27
C THR A 64 -1.23 14.04 21.04
N ASN A 65 -1.77 12.97 21.63
CA ASN A 65 -1.28 11.61 21.43
C ASN A 65 -1.64 11.09 20.03
N LEU A 66 -2.82 11.43 19.52
CA LEU A 66 -3.21 11.16 18.14
C LEU A 66 -2.28 11.87 17.15
N ASP A 67 -2.03 13.16 17.34
CA ASP A 67 -1.13 13.95 16.49
C ASP A 67 0.29 13.37 16.49
N LYS A 68 0.79 12.95 17.67
CA LYS A 68 2.09 12.28 17.81
C LYS A 68 2.12 10.95 17.06
N ASN A 69 1.07 10.13 17.19
CA ASN A 69 0.99 8.85 16.50
C ASN A 69 0.92 9.03 14.97
N ILE A 70 0.06 9.91 14.49
CA ILE A 70 -0.05 10.25 13.06
C ILE A 70 1.30 10.71 12.53
N LYS A 71 1.98 11.62 13.25
CA LYS A 71 3.30 12.11 12.87
C LYS A 71 4.30 10.97 12.80
N MET A 72 4.39 10.12 13.83
CA MET A 72 5.31 8.98 13.87
C MET A 72 5.07 8.02 12.69
N TYR A 73 3.83 7.60 12.44
CA TYR A 73 3.54 6.69 11.32
C TYR A 73 3.74 7.35 9.95
N SER A 74 3.51 8.66 9.84
CA SER A 74 3.83 9.41 8.62
C SER A 74 5.34 9.47 8.37
N GLU A 75 6.16 9.63 9.41
CA GLU A 75 7.62 9.54 9.27
C GLU A 75 8.08 8.13 8.87
N LEU A 76 7.48 7.07 9.43
CA LEU A 76 7.75 5.70 8.99
C LEU A 76 7.37 5.47 7.52
N GLY A 77 6.24 6.05 7.08
CA GLY A 77 5.83 6.04 5.68
C GLY A 77 6.86 6.74 4.78
N LYS A 78 7.34 7.93 5.17
CA LYS A 78 8.42 8.61 4.43
C LYS A 78 9.68 7.77 4.32
N ILE A 79 10.13 7.16 5.42
CA ILE A 79 11.30 6.26 5.42
C ILE A 79 11.10 5.07 4.45
N LEU A 80 9.88 4.52 4.39
CA LEU A 80 9.54 3.48 3.41
C LEU A 80 9.66 3.99 1.97
N GLY A 81 9.16 5.21 1.70
CA GLY A 81 9.28 5.85 0.39
C GLY A 81 10.73 6.13 -0.02
N ASP A 82 11.54 6.68 0.89
CA ASP A 82 12.96 6.96 0.66
C ASP A 82 13.73 5.66 0.35
N LYS A 83 13.51 4.62 1.15
CA LYS A 83 14.11 3.30 0.90
C LYS A 83 13.71 2.74 -0.46
N LEU A 84 12.43 2.85 -0.83
CA LEU A 84 11.96 2.39 -2.13
C LEU A 84 12.65 3.15 -3.27
N HIS A 85 12.85 4.46 -3.15
CA HIS A 85 13.59 5.25 -4.14
C HIS A 85 15.03 4.77 -4.27
N ASP A 86 15.70 4.49 -3.16
CA ASP A 86 17.07 3.94 -3.18
C ASP A 86 17.11 2.56 -3.84
N ASP A 87 16.18 1.66 -3.49
CA ASP A 87 16.07 0.31 -4.06
C ASP A 87 15.80 0.34 -5.58
N LEU A 88 15.09 1.37 -6.06
CA LEU A 88 14.68 1.54 -7.46
C LEU A 88 15.56 2.49 -8.28
N LYS A 89 16.60 3.08 -7.69
CA LYS A 89 17.42 4.12 -8.34
C LYS A 89 18.04 3.69 -9.67
N ASN A 90 18.35 2.40 -9.79
CA ASN A 90 18.93 1.79 -11.01
C ASN A 90 17.88 1.05 -11.86
N SER A 91 16.60 1.15 -11.53
CA SER A 91 15.53 0.60 -12.36
C SER A 91 15.21 1.55 -13.52
N ASN A 92 14.81 1.00 -14.66
CA ASN A 92 14.39 1.77 -15.84
C ASN A 92 12.90 2.14 -15.81
N ILE A 93 12.24 2.04 -14.65
CA ILE A 93 10.79 2.18 -14.51
C ILE A 93 10.47 3.59 -14.02
N GLN A 94 9.52 4.26 -14.68
CA GLN A 94 8.97 5.50 -14.16
C GLN A 94 8.07 5.20 -12.97
N MET A 95 8.21 5.97 -11.88
CA MET A 95 7.44 5.70 -10.67
C MET A 95 7.02 6.98 -9.93
N GLU A 96 6.00 6.83 -9.09
CA GLU A 96 5.56 7.81 -8.10
C GLU A 96 5.31 7.05 -6.79
N TYR A 97 5.97 7.48 -5.71
CA TYR A 97 5.60 7.05 -4.36
C TYR A 97 4.52 7.99 -3.83
N VAL A 98 3.38 7.42 -3.41
CA VAL A 98 2.24 8.17 -2.91
C VAL A 98 1.89 7.66 -1.52
N MET A 99 1.85 8.57 -0.55
CA MET A 99 1.46 8.28 0.81
C MET A 99 0.14 8.98 1.14
N GLN A 100 -0.80 8.25 1.74
CA GLN A 100 -2.08 8.81 2.17
C GLN A 100 -2.44 8.32 3.57
N ILE A 101 -2.93 9.23 4.42
CA ILE A 101 -3.42 8.88 5.76
C ILE A 101 -4.87 8.42 5.65
N GLY A 102 -5.20 7.30 6.29
CA GLY A 102 -6.58 6.82 6.39
C GLY A 102 -6.71 5.46 7.08
N ASN A 103 -7.94 5.07 7.41
CA ASN A 103 -8.25 3.87 8.21
C ASN A 103 -8.93 2.76 7.41
N LYS A 104 -8.99 2.90 6.09
CA LYS A 104 -9.61 1.93 5.17
C LYS A 104 -8.71 1.71 3.95
N PRO A 105 -7.57 1.03 4.12
CA PRO A 105 -6.58 0.88 3.05
C PRO A 105 -7.18 0.27 1.78
N GLY A 106 -8.04 -0.74 1.89
CA GLY A 106 -8.70 -1.34 0.73
C GLY A 106 -9.53 -0.34 -0.09
N GLU A 107 -10.36 0.49 0.57
CA GLU A 107 -11.18 1.51 -0.09
C GLU A 107 -10.31 2.59 -0.76
N LEU A 108 -9.25 3.05 -0.07
CA LEU A 108 -8.32 4.03 -0.62
C LEU A 108 -7.57 3.51 -1.84
N ILE A 109 -7.15 2.24 -1.84
CA ILE A 109 -6.49 1.61 -2.99
C ILE A 109 -7.43 1.56 -4.21
N ILE A 110 -8.69 1.19 -4.01
CA ILE A 110 -9.69 1.18 -5.09
C ILE A 110 -9.93 2.59 -5.64
N ASN A 111 -10.03 3.59 -4.76
CA ASN A 111 -10.22 4.98 -5.16
C ASN A 111 -9.03 5.49 -5.98
N VAL A 112 -7.79 5.27 -5.50
CA VAL A 112 -6.58 5.67 -6.22
C VAL A 112 -6.46 4.95 -7.57
N ALA A 113 -6.81 3.67 -7.64
CA ALA A 113 -6.82 2.93 -8.91
C ALA A 113 -7.75 3.58 -9.94
N LYS A 114 -8.94 4.02 -9.50
CA LYS A 114 -9.90 4.73 -10.35
C LYS A 114 -9.41 6.14 -10.72
N GLU A 115 -8.97 6.92 -9.74
CA GLU A 115 -8.53 8.31 -9.93
C GLU A 115 -7.31 8.40 -10.86
N ARG A 116 -6.38 7.46 -10.74
CA ARG A 116 -5.16 7.42 -11.56
C ARG A 116 -5.31 6.59 -12.83
N SER A 117 -6.52 6.07 -13.12
CA SER A 117 -6.80 5.23 -14.30
C SER A 117 -5.79 4.08 -14.44
N VAL A 118 -5.58 3.36 -13.35
CA VAL A 118 -4.63 2.24 -13.28
C VAL A 118 -5.11 1.09 -14.16
N ASP A 119 -4.19 0.42 -14.84
CA ASP A 119 -4.48 -0.72 -15.71
C ASP A 119 -4.39 -2.07 -14.96
N VAL A 120 -3.60 -2.12 -13.89
CA VAL A 120 -3.41 -3.33 -13.08
C VAL A 120 -3.00 -2.98 -11.66
N ILE A 121 -3.60 -3.67 -10.68
CA ILE A 121 -3.19 -3.60 -9.27
C ILE A 121 -2.38 -4.86 -8.94
N LEU A 122 -1.21 -4.70 -8.33
CA LEU A 122 -0.36 -5.79 -7.90
C LEU A 122 0.00 -5.65 -6.42
N ILE A 123 -0.28 -6.68 -5.61
CA ILE A 123 -0.10 -6.61 -4.15
C ILE A 123 0.44 -7.92 -3.58
N GLY A 124 1.07 -7.87 -2.41
CA GLY A 124 1.31 -9.06 -1.59
C GLY A 124 0.00 -9.68 -1.08
N ASN A 125 -0.05 -11.01 -0.94
CA ASN A 125 -1.22 -11.70 -0.41
C ASN A 125 -1.61 -11.30 1.02
N ARG A 126 -0.64 -10.83 1.82
CA ARG A 126 -0.83 -10.29 3.18
C ARG A 126 -0.02 -9.01 3.34
N GLY A 127 -0.29 -8.29 4.42
CA GLY A 127 0.46 -7.12 4.86
C GLY A 127 1.10 -7.32 6.24
N LEU A 128 1.17 -6.26 7.04
CA LEU A 128 1.67 -6.28 8.43
C LEU A 128 0.84 -7.18 9.37
N GLY A 129 -0.47 -7.33 9.12
CA GLY A 129 -1.37 -8.18 9.92
C GLY A 129 -1.38 -9.63 9.43
N ALA A 130 -0.58 -10.51 10.03
CA ALA A 130 -0.56 -11.93 9.65
C ALA A 130 -1.43 -12.79 10.59
N PHE A 131 -2.74 -12.86 10.32
CA PHE A 131 -3.59 -13.89 10.95
C PHE A 131 -3.19 -15.27 10.42
N ARG A 132 -2.84 -16.20 11.32
CA ARG A 132 -2.35 -17.56 10.94
C ARG A 132 -3.38 -18.40 10.18
N ARG A 133 -4.68 -18.06 10.24
CA ARG A 133 -5.76 -18.88 9.68
C ARG A 133 -6.22 -18.46 8.27
N THR A 134 -5.80 -17.31 7.75
CA THR A 134 -6.26 -16.83 6.44
C THR A 134 -5.15 -16.92 5.39
N PHE A 135 -5.51 -17.32 4.17
CA PHE A 135 -4.59 -17.30 3.04
C PHE A 135 -4.40 -15.88 2.49
N LEU A 136 -5.49 -15.10 2.50
CA LEU A 136 -5.57 -13.72 2.03
C LEU A 136 -5.69 -12.76 3.22
N GLY A 137 -5.05 -11.59 3.12
CA GLY A 137 -5.19 -10.50 4.08
C GLY A 137 -6.45 -9.69 3.83
N SER A 138 -6.92 -8.96 4.84
CA SER A 138 -8.16 -8.16 4.74
C SER A 138 -8.13 -7.14 3.60
N VAL A 139 -6.98 -6.52 3.34
CA VAL A 139 -6.83 -5.52 2.27
C VAL A 139 -6.87 -6.17 0.89
N SER A 140 -6.14 -7.26 0.69
CA SER A 140 -6.11 -7.97 -0.59
C SER A 140 -7.45 -8.65 -0.88
N GLU A 141 -8.16 -9.15 0.14
CA GLU A 141 -9.52 -9.64 0.04
C GLU A 141 -10.52 -8.53 -0.33
N TYR A 142 -10.41 -7.37 0.31
CA TYR A 142 -11.24 -6.23 -0.06
C TYR A 142 -11.04 -5.83 -1.53
N ILE A 143 -9.80 -5.71 -1.99
CA ILE A 143 -9.50 -5.35 -3.37
C ILE A 143 -10.06 -6.40 -4.33
N LEU A 144 -9.86 -7.70 -4.04
CA LEU A 144 -10.39 -8.80 -4.85
C LEU A 144 -11.88 -8.67 -5.15
N HIS A 145 -12.67 -8.20 -4.17
CA HIS A 145 -14.12 -8.04 -4.31
C HIS A 145 -14.56 -6.73 -4.97
N HIS A 146 -13.69 -5.71 -5.06
CA HIS A 146 -14.10 -4.35 -5.46
C HIS A 146 -13.30 -3.77 -6.64
N CYS A 147 -12.19 -4.40 -7.06
CA CYS A 147 -11.41 -3.93 -8.20
C CYS A 147 -12.14 -4.16 -9.52
N ASN A 148 -12.06 -3.18 -10.42
CA ASN A 148 -12.60 -3.24 -11.78
C ASN A 148 -11.50 -3.40 -12.85
N VAL A 149 -10.26 -3.65 -12.42
CA VAL A 149 -9.07 -3.82 -13.25
C VAL A 149 -8.41 -5.14 -12.89
N PRO A 150 -7.59 -5.72 -13.79
CA PRO A 150 -6.74 -6.86 -13.45
C PRO A 150 -6.05 -6.69 -12.09
N PHE A 151 -6.19 -7.71 -11.23
CA PHE A 151 -5.66 -7.70 -9.88
C PHE A 151 -4.80 -8.94 -9.66
N ILE A 152 -3.53 -8.71 -9.33
CA ILE A 152 -2.52 -9.75 -9.17
C ILE A 152 -2.13 -9.82 -7.70
N ILE A 153 -2.30 -10.99 -7.11
CA ILE A 153 -1.91 -11.27 -5.73
C ILE A 153 -0.63 -12.12 -5.75
N ILE A 154 0.44 -11.64 -5.13
CA ILE A 154 1.71 -12.35 -5.05
C ILE A 154 1.78 -13.12 -3.71
N PRO A 155 1.73 -14.47 -3.72
CA PRO A 155 1.89 -15.30 -2.53
C PRO A 155 3.37 -15.46 -2.12
N PRO A 156 3.66 -15.94 -0.89
CA PRO A 156 5.02 -16.35 -0.55
C PRO A 156 5.53 -17.42 -1.52
N SER A 157 6.85 -17.45 -1.73
CA SER A 157 7.50 -18.56 -2.44
C SER A 157 7.26 -19.85 -1.66
N ILE A 158 6.91 -20.92 -2.38
CA ILE A 158 6.87 -22.26 -1.78
C ILE A 158 8.31 -22.66 -1.50
N SER A 159 8.67 -22.86 -0.24
CA SER A 159 9.86 -23.65 0.09
C SER A 159 9.50 -25.11 -0.19
N LEU A 160 9.98 -25.65 -1.30
CA LEU A 160 9.98 -27.10 -1.53
C LEU A 160 11.05 -27.77 -0.68
#